data_AF-A0A8T5RZR3-F1
#
_entry.id   AF-A0A8T5RZR3-F1
#
_cell.length_a   1.000
_cell.length_b   1.000
_cell.length_c   1.000
_cell.angle_alpha   90.00
_cell.angle_beta   90.00
_cell.angle_gamma   90.00
#
_symmetry.space_group_name_H-M   'P 1'
#
loop_
_entity.id
_entity.type
_entity.pdbx_description
1 polymer ?
#
loop_
_entity_poly.entity_id
_entity_poly.type
_entity_poly.pdbx_seq_one_letter_code
_entity_poly.pdbx_strand_id
1 'polypeptide(L)' 'MYCQNCGVKFTEGNQEFCEYCGFELSSKDININEPTNNKKSKVSPRRRCC' A
#
# COMPACT_ATOMS: atom_id res chain seq x y z
N MET A 1 -7.06 13.59 4.16
CA MET A 1 -7.81 12.51 3.49
C MET A 1 -7.83 11.32 4.44
N TYR A 2 -8.70 10.32 4.23
CA TYR A 2 -8.73 9.10 5.04
C TYR A 2 -8.37 7.89 4.18
N CYS A 3 -7.59 6.96 4.72
CA CYS A 3 -7.24 5.73 4.02
C CYS A 3 -8.52 4.90 3.83
N GLN A 4 -8.82 4.48 2.60
CA GLN A 4 -10.04 3.68 2.32
C GLN A 4 -9.97 2.27 2.92
N ASN A 5 -8.78 1.79 3.26
CA ASN A 5 -8.60 0.45 3.81
C ASN A 5 -8.71 0.40 5.34
N CYS A 6 -8.16 1.39 6.06
CA CYS A 6 -8.12 1.39 7.52
C CYS A 6 -8.75 2.61 8.19
N GLY A 7 -9.16 3.62 7.43
CA GLY A 7 -9.79 4.84 7.96
C GLY A 7 -8.85 5.81 8.67
N VAL A 8 -7.53 5.53 8.70
CA VAL A 8 -6.57 6.45 9.32
C VAL A 8 -6.51 7.76 8.52
N LYS A 9 -6.40 8.87 9.24
CA LYS A 9 -6.23 10.19 8.64
C LYS A 9 -4.78 10.35 8.17
N PHE A 10 -4.60 10.74 6.92
CA PHE A 10 -3.29 11.00 6.33
C PHE A 10 -3.27 12.31 5.55
N THR A 11 -2.07 12.80 5.29
CA THR A 11 -1.79 14.06 4.60
C THR A 11 -1.48 13.76 3.13
N GLU A 12 -2.21 14.34 2.16
CA GLU A 12 -1.77 14.28 0.76
C GLU A 12 -0.47 15.03 0.62
N GLY A 13 0.45 14.49 -0.18
CA GLY A 13 1.60 15.27 -0.59
C GLY A 13 2.69 14.45 -1.25
N ASN A 14 2.89 13.19 -0.87
CA ASN A 14 3.90 12.29 -1.47
C ASN A 14 3.74 10.82 -0.99
N GLN A 15 2.61 10.49 -0.37
CA GLN A 15 2.42 9.17 0.24
C GLN A 15 1.84 8.19 -0.78
N GLU A 16 2.70 7.33 -1.33
CA GLU A 16 2.28 6.25 -2.24
C GLU A 16 1.57 5.12 -1.51
N PHE A 17 1.85 4.96 -0.22
CA PHE A 17 1.30 3.90 0.63
C PHE A 17 0.90 4.46 1.99
N CYS A 18 -0.11 3.84 2.60
CA CYS A 18 -0.52 4.11 3.96
C CYS A 18 0.50 3.50 4.92
N GLU A 19 1.13 4.34 5.74
CA GLU A 19 2.16 3.92 6.70
C GLU A 19 1.63 2.94 7.78
N TYR A 20 0.31 2.91 7.99
CA TYR A 20 -0.33 2.10 9.04
C TYR A 20 -0.79 0.72 8.57
N CYS A 21 -1.20 0.60 7.31
CA CYS A 21 -1.75 -0.65 6.78
C CYS A 21 -1.08 -1.13 5.48
N GLY A 22 -0.17 -0.33 4.92
CA GLY A 22 0.50 -0.62 3.66
C GLY A 22 -0.39 -0.52 2.41
N PHE A 23 -1.62 0.00 2.56
CA PHE A 23 -2.53 0.17 1.42
C PHE A 23 -2.01 1.25 0.47
N GLU A 24 -2.02 0.97 -0.82
CA GLU A 24 -1.55 1.91 -1.83
C GLU A 24 -2.51 3.11 -1.92
N LEU A 25 -2.02 4.30 -1.61
CA LEU A 25 -2.75 5.57 -1.62
C LEU A 25 -2.52 6.35 -2.93
N SER A 26 -1.95 5.67 -3.94
CA SER A 26 -1.39 6.25 -5.17
C SER A 26 -2.31 7.31 -5.79
N SER A 27 -1.83 8.54 -5.73
CA SER A 27 -2.25 9.65 -6.57
C SER A 27 -1.01 10.12 -7.32
N LYS A 28 -0.47 9.26 -8.18
CA LYS A 28 0.62 9.64 -9.08
C LYS A 28 0.01 10.13 -10.38
N ASP A 29 0.16 11.43 -10.63
CA ASP A 29 0.15 12.00 -11.97
C ASP A 29 1.04 11.13 -12.86
N ILE A 30 0.41 10.39 -13.77
CA ILE A 30 1.06 9.44 -14.65
C ILE A 30 1.98 10.21 -15.59
N ASN A 31 3.29 10.19 -15.35
CA ASN A 31 4.28 10.34 -16.39
C ASN A 31 5.02 9.01 -16.56
N ILE A 32 4.58 8.28 -17.61
CA ILE A 32 5.20 7.25 -18.45
C ILE A 32 6.26 6.30 -17.83
N ASN A 33 6.09 5.00 -18.13
CA ASN A 33 7.06 3.89 -18.21
C ASN A 33 7.70 3.29 -16.93
N GLU A 34 6.99 2.44 -16.20
CA GLU A 34 7.59 1.25 -15.54
C GLU A 34 6.52 0.16 -15.25
N PRO A 35 6.75 -1.14 -15.56
CA PRO A 35 5.81 -2.22 -15.25
C PRO A 35 5.81 -2.52 -13.75
N THR A 36 4.70 -2.24 -13.05
CA THR A 36 4.55 -2.60 -11.63
C THR A 36 4.47 -4.11 -11.47
N ASN A 37 5.63 -4.69 -11.16
CA ASN A 37 5.80 -6.04 -10.64
C ASN A 37 5.03 -6.20 -9.31
N ASN A 38 3.85 -6.83 -9.43
CA ASN A 38 3.29 -7.83 -8.53
C ASN A 38 3.96 -7.97 -7.16
N LYS A 39 3.32 -7.45 -6.10
CA LYS A 39 3.44 -8.03 -4.76
C LYS A 39 2.06 -8.19 -4.14
N LYS A 40 1.45 -9.33 -4.46
CA LYS A 40 0.44 -9.97 -3.60
C LYS A 40 1.05 -10.11 -2.20
N SER A 41 0.71 -9.19 -1.30
CA SER A 41 1.08 -9.26 0.11
C SER A 41 0.35 -10.46 0.74
N LYS A 42 0.90 -11.66 0.56
CA LYS A 42 0.59 -12.83 1.37
C LYS A 42 1.62 -12.89 2.50
N VAL A 43 1.54 -11.97 3.44
CA VAL A 43 2.14 -12.22 4.75
C VAL A 43 1.15 -13.07 5.53
N SER A 44 1.39 -14.38 5.52
CA SER A 44 0.91 -15.25 6.58
C SER A 44 1.99 -16.28 6.85
N PRO A 45 2.86 -16.07 7.86
CA PRO A 45 3.73 -17.14 8.32
C PRO A 45 2.81 -18.13 9.04
N ARG A 46 2.30 -19.15 8.34
CA ARG A 46 1.76 -20.31 9.03
C ARG A 46 2.96 -20.99 9.69
N ARG A 47 3.12 -20.70 10.99
CA ARG A 47 3.92 -21.50 11.92
C ARG A 47 3.61 -22.97 11.64
N ARG A 48 4.56 -23.69 11.06
CA ARG A 48 4.51 -25.14 11.09
C ARG A 48 5.11 -25.54 12.43
N CYS A 49 4.26 -25.72 13.43
CA CYS A 49 4.64 -26.53 14.58
C CYS A 49 4.80 -27.96 14.05
N CYS A 50 6.01 -28.49 14.13
CA CYS A 50 6.33 -29.91 14.22
C CYS A 50 7.25 -30.06 15.42
#